data_AF-A0A8J8AH62-F1
#
_entry.id   AF-A0A8J8AH62-F1
#
_cell.length_a   1.000
_cell.length_b   1.000
_cell.length_c   1.000
_cell.angle_alpha   90.00
_cell.angle_beta   90.00
_cell.angle_gamma   90.00
#
_symmetry.space_group_name_H-M   'P 1'
#
loop_
_entity.id
_entity.type
_entity.pdbx_description
1 polymer ?
#
loop_
_entity_poly.entity_id
_entity_poly.type
_entity_poly.pdbx_seq_one_letter_code
_entity_poly.pdbx_strand_id
1 'polypeptide(L)'
;MRPKSAVLSFFVLLAMFFYGIAAMSLGDTYTFWGYVLVGTIHLLFAYGIEKGNETAVDSSVHIALLDFLFGLLWVMVGLSLPATALTLLSALILFILMDEEVRMELKE
;
A
#
# COMPACT_ATOMS: atom_id res chain seq x y z
N MET A 1 7.35 -0.75 17.86
CA MET A 1 7.55 0.20 16.75
C MET A 1 6.47 1.27 16.88
N ARG A 2 6.79 2.56 16.65
CA ARG A 2 5.75 3.61 16.64
C ARG A 2 4.82 3.37 15.45
N PRO A 3 3.50 3.58 15.56
CA PRO A 3 2.53 3.38 14.48
C PRO A 3 2.95 4.01 13.15
N LYS A 4 3.51 5.24 13.21
CA LYS A 4 4.08 5.95 12.06
C LYS A 4 5.10 5.14 11.27
N SER A 5 6.01 4.45 11.96
CA SER A 5 7.05 3.64 11.30
C SER A 5 6.47 2.40 10.64
N ALA A 6 5.44 1.77 11.22
CA ALA A 6 4.79 0.60 10.64
C ALA A 6 4.02 0.98 9.36
N VAL A 7 3.25 2.06 9.42
CA VAL A 7 2.48 2.59 8.28
C VAL A 7 3.40 3.05 7.15
N LEU A 8 4.45 3.79 7.47
CA LEU A 8 5.46 4.18 6.48
C LEU A 8 6.12 2.97 5.82
N SER A 9 6.56 2.00 6.63
CA SER A 9 7.20 0.79 6.11
C SER A 9 6.26 0.02 5.18
N PHE A 10 4.98 -0.07 5.52
CA PHE A 10 3.98 -0.71 4.68
C PHE A 10 3.90 -0.07 3.28
N PHE A 11 3.69 1.25 3.21
CA PHE A 11 3.55 1.93 1.92
C PHE A 11 4.85 1.91 1.10
N VAL A 12 6.01 2.02 1.76
CA VAL A 12 7.32 1.93 1.09
C VAL A 12 7.57 0.53 0.54
N LEU A 13 7.31 -0.52 1.33
CA LEU A 13 7.47 -1.91 0.90
C LEU A 13 6.54 -2.24 -0.27
N LEU A 14 5.30 -1.75 -0.25
CA LEU A 14 4.36 -1.90 -1.37
C LEU A 14 4.82 -1.20 -2.63
N ALA A 15 5.32 0.03 -2.51
CA ALA A 15 5.88 0.75 -3.65
C ALA A 15 7.03 -0.03 -4.29
N MET A 16 7.95 -0.54 -3.47
CA MET A 16 9.07 -1.37 -3.94
C MET A 16 8.60 -2.69 -4.56
N PHE A 17 7.58 -3.32 -3.98
CA PHE A 17 6.98 -4.54 -4.53
C PHE A 17 6.43 -4.31 -5.93
N PHE A 18 5.61 -3.26 -6.12
CA PHE A 18 5.04 -2.95 -7.44
C PHE A 18 6.09 -2.50 -8.44
N TYR A 19 7.11 -1.73 -8.04
CA TYR A 19 8.24 -1.41 -8.91
C TYR A 19 9.06 -2.65 -9.30
N GLY A 20 9.20 -3.61 -8.39
CA GLY A 20 9.81 -4.91 -8.69
C GLY A 20 9.05 -5.65 -9.79
N ILE A 21 7.71 -5.70 -9.69
CA ILE A 21 6.87 -6.31 -10.73
C ILE A 21 6.98 -5.53 -12.04
N ALA A 22 6.92 -4.19 -11.99
CA ALA A 22 7.11 -3.36 -13.17
C ALA A 22 8.43 -3.68 -13.89
N ALA A 23 9.54 -3.76 -13.16
CA ALA A 23 10.84 -4.11 -13.71
C ALA A 23 10.86 -5.50 -14.38
N MET A 24 10.08 -6.46 -13.86
CA MET A 24 9.90 -7.78 -14.47
C MET A 24 8.99 -7.75 -15.71
N SER A 25 8.18 -6.70 -15.89
CA SER A 25 7.21 -6.53 -16.97
C SER A 25 7.66 -5.62 -18.10
N LEU A 26 8.96 -5.33 -18.25
CA LEU A 26 9.49 -4.43 -19.30
C LEU A 26 9.08 -4.80 -20.74
N GLY A 27 8.74 -6.07 -21.00
CA GLY A 27 8.25 -6.53 -22.30
C GLY A 27 6.78 -6.23 -22.60
N ASP A 28 6.00 -5.83 -21.59
CA ASP A 28 4.59 -5.45 -21.73
C ASP A 28 4.40 -4.02 -21.23
N THR A 29 4.26 -3.09 -22.18
CA THR A 29 4.22 -1.65 -21.89
C THR A 29 3.04 -1.26 -21.01
N TYR A 30 1.86 -1.86 -21.21
CA TYR A 30 0.68 -1.51 -20.43
C TYR A 30 0.82 -1.99 -18.98
N THR A 31 1.27 -3.23 -18.82
CA THR A 31 1.51 -3.84 -17.51
C THR A 31 2.62 -3.10 -16.74
N PHE A 32 3.72 -2.73 -17.43
CA PHE A 32 4.80 -1.93 -16.87
C PHE A 32 4.30 -0.62 -16.28
N TRP A 33 3.62 0.20 -17.09
CA TRP A 33 3.15 1.52 -16.65
C TRP A 33 2.07 1.42 -15.57
N GLY A 34 1.22 0.39 -15.64
CA GLY A 34 0.24 0.10 -14.59
C GLY A 34 0.91 -0.08 -13.23
N TYR A 35 1.93 -0.92 -13.14
CA TYR A 35 2.63 -1.17 -11.89
C TYR A 35 3.51 0.01 -11.43
N VAL A 36 4.10 0.78 -12.36
CA VAL A 36 4.80 2.03 -12.02
C VAL A 36 3.83 3.04 -11.41
N LEU A 37 2.63 3.21 -11.98
CA LEU A 37 1.63 4.12 -11.44
C LEU A 37 1.22 3.71 -10.02
N VAL A 38 0.91 2.44 -9.81
CA VAL A 38 0.52 1.93 -8.49
C VAL A 38 1.64 2.12 -7.47
N GLY A 39 2.88 1.76 -7.81
CA GLY A 39 4.02 1.96 -6.92
C GLY A 39 4.26 3.44 -6.57
N THR A 40 4.06 4.33 -7.53
CA THR A 40 4.18 5.79 -7.32
C THR A 40 3.12 6.31 -6.36
N ILE A 41 1.86 5.86 -6.50
CA ILE A 41 0.77 6.23 -5.59
C ILE A 41 1.15 5.86 -4.15
N HIS A 42 1.63 4.64 -3.92
CA HIS A 42 2.03 4.21 -2.58
C HIS A 42 3.18 5.04 -2.01
N LEU A 43 4.16 5.42 -2.84
CA LEU A 43 5.23 6.32 -2.44
C LEU A 43 4.73 7.73 -2.08
N LEU A 44 3.73 8.26 -2.80
CA LEU A 44 3.09 9.53 -2.46
C LEU A 44 2.38 9.45 -1.11
N PHE A 45 1.72 8.33 -0.81
CA PHE A 45 1.11 8.11 0.51
C PHE A 45 2.16 7.99 1.61
N ALA A 46 3.24 7.24 1.39
CA ALA A 46 4.35 7.18 2.33
C ALA A 46 4.89 8.60 2.63
N TYR A 47 5.18 9.37 1.59
CA TYR A 47 5.67 10.74 1.74
C TYR A 47 4.65 11.66 2.46
N GLY A 48 3.36 11.57 2.11
CA GLY A 48 2.31 12.35 2.75
C GLY A 48 2.18 12.04 4.25
N ILE A 49 2.24 10.77 4.62
CA ILE A 49 2.19 10.30 6.02
C ILE A 49 3.46 10.71 6.78
N GLU A 50 4.63 10.68 6.13
CA GLU A 50 5.88 11.15 6.74
C GLU A 50 5.78 12.63 7.13
N LYS A 51 5.14 13.45 6.28
CA LYS A 51 4.92 14.88 6.48
C LYS A 51 3.72 15.24 7.35
N GLY A 52 2.98 14.27 7.87
CA GLY A 52 1.77 14.54 8.66
C GLY A 52 0.63 15.16 7.85
N ASN A 53 0.58 14.93 6.53
CA ASN A 53 -0.47 15.49 5.69
C ASN A 53 -1.82 14.83 6.00
N GLU A 54 -2.78 15.60 6.51
CA GLU A 54 -4.10 15.10 6.92
C GLU A 54 -4.84 14.37 5.81
N THR A 55 -4.84 14.92 4.59
CA THR A 55 -5.52 14.30 3.44
C THR A 55 -4.91 12.95 3.09
N ALA A 56 -3.58 12.83 3.12
CA ALA A 56 -2.89 11.57 2.87
C ALA A 56 -3.20 10.53 3.96
N VAL A 57 -3.21 10.95 5.24
CA VAL A 57 -3.54 10.07 6.36
C VAL A 57 -4.99 9.59 6.28
N ASP A 58 -5.95 10.47 6.07
CA ASP A 58 -7.37 10.11 6.04
C ASP A 58 -7.71 9.25 4.81
N SER A 59 -7.08 9.54 3.67
CA SER A 59 -7.26 8.75 2.45
C SER A 59 -6.53 7.40 2.49
N SER A 60 -5.52 7.24 3.37
CA SER A 60 -4.71 6.00 3.45
C SER A 60 -5.55 4.77 3.81
N VAL A 61 -6.62 4.94 4.61
CA VAL A 61 -7.58 3.88 4.93
C VAL A 61 -8.22 3.32 3.66
N HIS A 62 -8.57 4.21 2.73
CA HIS A 62 -9.25 3.84 1.50
C HIS A 62 -8.29 3.13 0.54
N ILE A 63 -7.03 3.56 0.49
CA ILE A 63 -5.99 2.87 -0.29
C ILE A 63 -5.71 1.49 0.28
N ALA A 64 -5.53 1.37 1.60
CA ALA A 64 -5.31 0.08 2.24
C ALA A 64 -6.50 -0.89 2.01
N LEU A 65 -7.73 -0.37 2.02
CA LEU A 65 -8.92 -1.15 1.68
C LEU A 65 -8.90 -1.60 0.21
N LEU A 66 -8.55 -0.71 -0.72
CA LEU A 66 -8.40 -1.07 -2.13
C LEU A 66 -7.33 -2.16 -2.31
N ASP A 67 -6.16 -2.03 -1.68
CA ASP A 67 -5.10 -3.04 -1.75
C ASP A 67 -5.55 -4.39 -1.18
N PHE A 68 -6.31 -4.38 -0.09
CA PHE A 68 -6.91 -5.59 0.48
C PHE A 68 -7.88 -6.25 -0.51
N LEU A 69 -8.77 -5.47 -1.13
CA LEU A 69 -9.72 -5.96 -2.13
C LEU A 69 -9.00 -6.49 -3.37
N PHE A 70 -7.96 -5.81 -3.86
CA PHE A 70 -7.15 -6.28 -4.98
C PHE A 70 -6.38 -7.54 -4.64
N GLY A 71 -5.81 -7.62 -3.43
CA GLY A 71 -5.18 -8.84 -2.92
C GLY A 71 -6.16 -10.03 -2.95
N LEU A 72 -7.37 -9.85 -2.43
CA LEU A 72 -8.43 -10.86 -2.46
C LEU A 72 -8.79 -11.27 -3.88
N LEU A 73 -9.02 -10.29 -4.78
CA LEU A 73 -9.32 -10.57 -6.19
C LEU A 73 -8.20 -11.37 -6.84
N TRP A 74 -6.94 -11.04 -6.56
CA TRP A 74 -5.80 -11.77 -7.10
C TRP A 74 -5.73 -13.20 -6.57
N VAL A 75 -5.96 -13.40 -5.26
CA VAL A 75 -6.07 -14.74 -4.65
C VAL A 75 -7.18 -15.56 -5.33
N MET A 76 -8.32 -14.93 -5.66
CA MET A 76 -9.43 -15.60 -6.35
C MET A 76 -9.11 -15.99 -7.80
N VAL A 77 -8.33 -15.18 -8.52
CA VAL A 77 -7.91 -15.45 -9.91
C VAL A 77 -6.80 -16.51 -9.96
N GLY A 78 -5.94 -16.57 -8.94
CA GLY A 78 -4.92 -17.59 -8.82
C GLY A 78 -4.18 -17.49 -7.49
N LEU A 79 -4.13 -18.61 -6.74
CA LEU A 79 -3.46 -18.64 -5.46
C LEU A 79 -1.94 -18.48 -5.67
N SER A 80 -1.42 -17.31 -5.34
CA SER A 80 0.00 -17.01 -5.39
C SER A 80 0.45 -16.47 -4.04
N LEU A 81 1.64 -16.90 -3.60
CA LEU A 81 2.29 -16.37 -2.39
C LEU A 81 2.28 -14.82 -2.34
N PRO A 82 2.56 -14.10 -3.43
CA PRO A 82 2.47 -12.64 -3.46
C PRO A 82 1.07 -12.09 -3.17
N ALA A 83 0.03 -12.69 -3.75
CA ALA A 83 -1.35 -12.24 -3.54
C ALA A 83 -1.81 -12.44 -2.08
N THR A 84 -1.46 -13.59 -1.48
CA THR A 84 -1.74 -13.86 -0.06
C THR A 84 -0.99 -12.89 0.86
N ALA A 85 0.29 -12.64 0.58
CA ALA A 85 1.10 -11.71 1.35
C ALA A 85 0.53 -10.28 1.29
N LEU A 86 0.21 -9.80 0.08
CA LEU A 86 -0.44 -8.51 -0.15
C LEU A 86 -1.72 -8.40 0.67
N THR A 87 -2.61 -9.38 0.55
CA THR A 87 -3.89 -9.40 1.26
C THR A 87 -3.70 -9.29 2.78
N LEU A 88 -2.79 -10.08 3.36
CA LEU A 88 -2.53 -10.07 4.80
C LEU A 88 -1.90 -8.75 5.26
N LEU A 89 -0.90 -8.25 4.55
CA LEU A 89 -0.26 -6.97 4.85
C LEU A 89 -1.28 -5.83 4.80
N SER A 90 -2.12 -5.79 3.77
CA SER A 90 -3.16 -4.77 3.61
C SER A 90 -4.23 -4.88 4.68
N ALA A 91 -4.62 -6.09 5.08
CA ALA A 91 -5.56 -6.28 6.20
C ALA A 91 -4.99 -5.78 7.54
N LEU A 92 -3.71 -6.08 7.83
CA LEU A 92 -3.04 -5.64 9.05
C LEU A 92 -2.92 -4.11 9.11
N ILE A 93 -2.52 -3.47 8.01
CA ILE A 93 -2.42 -2.01 8.01
C ILE A 93 -3.79 -1.36 8.08
N LEU A 94 -4.80 -1.93 7.41
CA LEU A 94 -6.15 -1.41 7.44
C LEU A 94 -6.68 -1.44 8.88
N PHE A 95 -6.44 -2.54 9.60
CA PHE A 95 -6.79 -2.64 11.02
C PHE A 95 -6.12 -1.55 11.87
N ILE A 96 -4.83 -1.26 11.63
CA ILE A 96 -4.10 -0.19 12.32
C ILE A 96 -4.68 1.19 11.97
N LEU A 97 -4.97 1.44 10.69
CA LEU A 97 -5.47 2.72 10.19
C LEU A 97 -6.94 2.98 10.54
N MET A 98 -7.71 1.95 10.91
CA MET A 98 -9.06 2.12 11.42
C MET A 98 -9.09 2.75 12.82
N ASP A 99 -8.00 2.66 13.58
CA ASP A 99 -7.85 3.35 14.85
C ASP A 99 -7.69 4.86 14.63
N GLU A 100 -8.60 5.66 15.20
CA GLU A 100 -8.56 7.11 15.09
C GLU A 100 -7.39 7.72 15.87
N GLU A 101 -7.01 7.16 17.02
CA GLU A 101 -5.87 7.65 17.80
C GLU A 101 -4.57 7.51 17.00
N VAL A 102 -4.41 6.37 16.31
CA VAL A 102 -3.28 6.14 15.41
C VAL A 102 -3.27 7.18 14.29
N ARG A 103 -4.40 7.42 13.63
CA ARG A 103 -4.47 8.42 12.56
C ARG A 103 -4.18 9.83 13.06
N MET A 104 -4.55 10.18 14.29
CA MET A 104 -4.19 11.46 14.88
C MET A 104 -2.68 11.55 15.13
N GLU A 105 -2.04 10.49 15.65
CA GLU A 105 -0.56 10.43 15.80
C GLU A 105 0.16 10.59 14.45
N LEU A 106 -0.42 10.07 13.35
CA LEU A 106 0.17 10.20 12.02
C LEU A 106 0.15 11.63 11.46
N LYS A 107 -0.77 12.49 11.94
CA LYS A 107 -0.91 13.89 11.52
C LYS A 107 0.07 14.83 12.24
N GLU A 108 0.69 14.35 13.32
CA GLU A 108 1.76 15.04 14.07
C GLU A 108 3.16 14.83 13.44
#